data_AF-A0ABF7QEX1-F1
#
_entry.id   AF-A0ABF7QEX1-F1
#
_cell.length_a   1.000
_cell.length_b   1.000
_cell.length_c   1.000
_cell.angle_alpha   90.00
_cell.angle_beta   90.00
_cell.angle_gamma   90.00
#
_symmetry.space_group_name_H-M   'P 1'
#
loop_
_entity.id
_entity.type
_entity.pdbx_description
1 polymer ?
#
loop_
_entity_poly.entity_id
_entity_poly.type
_entity_poly.pdbx_seq_one_letter_code
_entity_poly.pdbx_strand_id
1 'polypeptide(L)'
;MEDVAGIDAELMTSGNKITINVFDPKTTKPVATKNFTAAVMIASGSTRETVTLAPQGDNSLQGDAKSPVTAGATITLTIKTADGQSGQAKFKK
;
A
#
# COMPACT_ATOMS: atom_id res chain seq x y z
N MET A 1 2.92 6.84 8.59
CA MET A 1 2.21 7.00 7.31
C MET A 1 3.16 7.72 6.37
N GLU A 2 3.06 7.45 5.07
CA GLU A 2 3.87 8.11 4.05
C GLU A 2 2.93 8.84 3.08
N ASP A 3 3.27 10.08 2.74
CA ASP A 3 2.57 10.82 1.69
C ASP A 3 2.79 10.14 0.34
N VAL A 4 1.71 9.95 -0.41
CA VAL A 4 1.76 9.43 -1.77
C VAL A 4 0.59 9.94 -2.58
N ALA A 5 0.86 10.62 -3.69
CA ALA A 5 -0.17 11.15 -4.60
C ALA A 5 -1.25 12.00 -3.89
N GLY A 6 -0.84 12.80 -2.88
CA GLY A 6 -1.74 13.69 -2.15
C GLY A 6 -2.64 13.01 -1.12
N ILE A 7 -2.40 11.73 -0.80
CA ILE A 7 -3.00 11.02 0.33
C ILE A 7 -1.92 10.50 1.29
N ASP A 8 -2.30 10.21 2.54
CA ASP A 8 -1.46 9.50 3.48
C ASP A 8 -1.73 7.99 3.39
N ALA A 9 -0.68 7.21 3.16
CA ALA A 9 -0.73 5.76 3.11
C ALA A 9 -0.12 5.14 4.37
N GLU A 10 -0.84 4.22 4.98
CA GLU A 10 -0.38 3.41 6.11
C GLU A 10 -0.22 1.96 5.68
N LEU A 11 0.98 1.41 5.86
CA LEU A 11 1.24 -0.01 5.64
C LEU A 11 0.96 -0.83 6.91
N MET A 12 0.15 -1.87 6.77
CA MET A 12 0.05 -2.99 7.71
C MET A 12 0.36 -4.30 7.01
N THR A 13 1.04 -5.22 7.70
CA THR A 13 1.23 -6.59 7.22
C THR A 13 0.92 -7.60 8.32
N SER A 14 0.29 -8.71 7.94
CA SER A 14 -0.04 -9.82 8.83
C SER A 14 0.12 -11.15 8.08
N GLY A 15 1.16 -11.91 8.42
CA GLY A 15 1.57 -13.06 7.63
C GLY A 15 1.87 -12.65 6.18
N ASN A 16 1.14 -13.23 5.23
CA ASN A 16 1.23 -12.96 3.80
C ASN A 16 0.41 -11.75 3.36
N LYS A 17 -0.50 -11.28 4.21
CA LYS A 17 -1.45 -10.25 3.86
C LYS A 17 -0.81 -8.87 3.97
N ILE A 18 -1.00 -8.06 2.94
CA ILE A 18 -0.59 -6.67 2.88
C ILE A 18 -1.84 -5.81 2.82
N THR A 19 -1.89 -4.81 3.68
CA THR A 19 -2.95 -3.81 3.70
C THR A 19 -2.33 -2.42 3.63
N ILE A 20 -2.85 -1.59 2.73
CA ILE A 20 -2.61 -0.15 2.72
C ILE A 20 -3.90 0.54 3.12
N ASN A 21 -3.92 1.22 4.26
CA ASN A 21 -5.01 2.12 4.62
C ASN A 21 -4.72 3.51 4.07
N VAL A 22 -5.75 4.21 3.61
CA VAL A 22 -5.64 5.52 2.98
C VAL A 22 -6.38 6.57 3.80
N PHE A 23 -5.72 7.70 4.04
CA PHE A 23 -6.22 8.82 4.83
C PHE A 23 -5.99 10.15 4.13
N ASP A 24 -6.81 11.15 4.48
CA ASP A 24 -6.60 12.52 4.08
C ASP A 24 -5.48 13.12 4.95
N PRO A 25 -4.44 13.73 4.35
CA PRO A 25 -3.23 14.12 5.06
C PRO A 25 -3.45 15.30 6.03
N LYS A 26 -4.54 16.05 5.89
CA LYS A 26 -4.85 17.20 6.75
C LYS A 26 -5.75 16.82 7.91
N THR A 27 -6.70 15.94 7.67
CA THR A 27 -7.76 15.60 8.62
C THR A 27 -7.59 14.22 9.24
N THR A 28 -6.67 13.39 8.74
CA THR A 28 -6.47 11.97 9.10
C THR A 28 -7.72 11.10 8.94
N LYS A 29 -8.74 11.61 8.22
CA LYS A 29 -9.98 10.89 7.98
C LYS A 29 -9.77 9.84 6.90
N PRO A 30 -10.44 8.67 6.99
CA PRO A 30 -10.40 7.66 5.94
C PRO A 30 -10.81 8.22 4.57
N VAL A 31 -10.07 7.86 3.51
CA VAL A 31 -10.40 8.21 2.13
C VAL A 31 -10.84 6.96 1.38
N ALA A 32 -11.94 7.06 0.64
CA ALA A 32 -12.48 5.94 -0.12
C ALA A 32 -11.50 5.48 -1.22
N THR A 33 -11.19 4.18 -1.26
CA THR A 33 -10.23 3.60 -2.23
C THR A 33 -10.91 3.06 -3.50
N LYS A 34 -12.22 3.33 -3.67
CA LYS A 34 -12.95 2.95 -4.89
C LYS A 34 -12.26 3.56 -6.12
N ASN A 35 -12.05 2.75 -7.15
CA ASN A 35 -11.35 3.10 -8.40
C ASN A 35 -9.85 3.43 -8.25
N PHE A 36 -9.25 3.18 -7.09
CA PHE A 36 -7.80 3.24 -6.97
C PHE A 36 -7.19 2.01 -7.62
N THR A 37 -6.01 2.17 -8.21
CA THR A 37 -5.18 1.04 -8.63
C THR A 37 -3.87 1.12 -7.87
N ALA A 38 -3.43 0.00 -7.28
CA ALA A 38 -2.19 -0.03 -6.53
C ALA A 38 -1.48 -1.37 -6.66
N ALA A 39 -0.16 -1.33 -6.50
CA ALA A 39 0.67 -2.51 -6.34
C ALA A 39 1.82 -2.20 -5.38
N VAL A 40 2.31 -3.23 -4.72
CA VAL A 40 3.51 -3.15 -3.88
C VAL A 40 4.60 -4.04 -4.44
N MET A 41 5.83 -3.52 -4.48
CA MET A 41 7.04 -4.31 -4.69
C MET A 41 7.67 -4.60 -3.32
N ILE A 42 7.72 -5.87 -2.95
CA ILE A 42 8.34 -6.36 -1.72
C ILE A 42 9.75 -6.82 -2.07
N ALA A 43 10.75 -6.31 -1.36
CA ALA A 43 12.13 -6.74 -1.47
C ALA A 43 12.62 -7.25 -0.11
N SER A 44 12.97 -8.55 -0.05
CA SER A 44 13.48 -9.22 1.14
C SER A 44 14.75 -9.98 0.79
N GLY A 45 15.91 -9.44 1.18
CA GLY A 45 17.21 -9.96 0.74
C GLY A 45 17.36 -9.91 -0.79
N SER A 46 17.58 -11.05 -1.43
CA SER A 46 17.67 -11.19 -2.89
C SER A 46 16.31 -11.36 -3.58
N THR A 47 15.24 -11.59 -2.83
CA THR A 47 13.90 -11.88 -3.39
C THR A 47 13.15 -10.58 -3.67
N ARG A 48 12.48 -10.52 -4.83
CA ARG A 48 11.56 -9.44 -5.19
C ARG A 48 10.22 -10.02 -5.63
N GLU A 49 9.14 -9.45 -5.13
CA GLU A 49 7.78 -9.85 -5.46
C GLU A 49 6.92 -8.61 -5.71
N THR A 50 6.10 -8.63 -6.75
CA THR A 50 5.06 -7.62 -6.96
C THR A 50 3.70 -8.21 -6.60
N VAL A 51 2.96 -7.51 -5.74
CA VAL A 51 1.59 -7.86 -5.34
C VAL A 51 0.67 -6.74 -5.78
N THR A 52 -0.30 -7.07 -6.63
CA THR A 52 -1.39 -6.15 -6.97
C THR A 52 -2.34 -6.03 -5.78
N LEU A 53 -2.74 -4.82 -5.44
CA LEU A 53 -3.69 -4.56 -4.37
C LEU A 53 -5.06 -4.20 -4.94
N ALA A 54 -6.11 -4.74 -4.34
CA ALA A 54 -7.49 -4.43 -4.68
C ALA A 54 -8.18 -3.66 -3.53
N PRO A 55 -9.09 -2.73 -3.81
CA PRO A 55 -9.90 -2.09 -2.77
C PRO A 55 -10.63 -3.13 -1.92
N GLN A 56 -10.62 -2.93 -0.60
CA GLN A 56 -11.33 -3.75 0.38
C GLN A 56 -11.96 -2.83 1.44
N GLY A 57 -13.24 -3.02 1.71
CA GLY A 57 -14.00 -2.08 2.53
C GLY A 57 -13.97 -0.66 1.96
N ASP A 58 -13.96 0.34 2.83
CA ASP A 58 -14.04 1.74 2.39
C ASP A 58 -12.68 2.34 2.07
N ASN A 59 -11.69 2.22 2.95
CA ASN A 59 -10.43 2.97 2.86
C ASN A 59 -9.16 2.12 2.74
N SER A 60 -9.28 0.83 2.40
CA SER A 60 -8.12 -0.07 2.34
C SER A 60 -7.90 -0.65 0.96
N LEU A 61 -6.64 -0.97 0.66
CA LEU A 61 -6.17 -1.73 -0.50
C LEU A 61 -5.44 -2.96 0.02
N GLN A 62 -5.81 -4.16 -0.44
CA GLN A 62 -5.27 -5.41 0.09
C GLN A 62 -4.82 -6.36 -1.01
N GLY A 63 -3.83 -7.17 -0.69
CA GLY A 63 -3.35 -8.26 -1.52
C GLY A 63 -2.52 -9.25 -0.70
N ASP A 64 -2.35 -10.45 -1.25
CA ASP A 64 -1.62 -11.53 -0.60
C ASP A 64 -0.30 -11.79 -1.32
N ALA A 65 0.79 -11.78 -0.58
CA ALA A 65 2.10 -12.19 -1.04
C ALA A 65 2.23 -13.72 -1.06
N LYS A 66 3.16 -14.24 -1.87
CA LYS A 66 3.49 -15.67 -1.95
C LYS A 66 4.09 -16.21 -0.65
N SER A 67 4.67 -15.35 0.18
CA SER A 67 5.28 -15.73 1.46
C SER A 67 5.07 -14.64 2.51
N PRO A 68 5.16 -14.97 3.82
CA PRO A 68 5.02 -13.99 4.87
C PRO A 68 5.98 -12.81 4.71
N VAL A 69 5.50 -11.59 4.95
CA VAL A 69 6.34 -10.39 4.86
C VAL A 69 7.16 -10.27 6.14
N THR A 70 8.46 -10.57 6.04
CA THR A 70 9.38 -10.61 7.17
C THR A 70 9.88 -9.21 7.57
N ALA A 71 10.36 -9.09 8.81
CA ALA A 71 11.12 -7.92 9.25
C ALA A 71 12.33 -7.68 8.33
N GLY A 72 12.69 -6.41 8.11
CA GLY A 72 13.74 -5.98 7.20
C GLY A 72 13.32 -5.92 5.73
N ALA A 73 12.10 -6.32 5.38
CA ALA A 73 11.57 -6.14 4.03
C ALA A 73 11.42 -4.65 3.70
N THR A 74 11.81 -4.29 2.47
CA THR A 74 11.45 -3.00 1.88
C THR A 74 10.20 -3.18 1.04
N ILE A 75 9.18 -2.37 1.29
CA ILE A 75 7.90 -2.44 0.56
C ILE A 75 7.69 -1.11 -0.14
N THR A 76 7.58 -1.16 -1.46
CA THR A 76 7.44 0.04 -2.28
C THR A 76 6.05 0.05 -2.92
N LEU A 77 5.18 0.93 -2.44
CA LEU A 77 3.84 1.16 -2.96
C LEU A 77 3.90 2.03 -4.20
N THR A 78 3.24 1.61 -5.27
CA THR A 78 2.86 2.47 -6.41
C THR A 78 1.34 2.55 -6.43
N ILE A 79 0.79 3.75 -6.55
CA ILE A 79 -0.64 3.99 -6.48
C ILE A 79 -1.07 5.01 -7.53
N LYS A 80 -2.28 4.82 -8.04
CA LYS A 80 -3.05 5.83 -8.78
C LYS A 80 -4.40 6.00 -8.09
N THR A 81 -4.72 7.23 -7.74
CA THR A 81 -5.98 7.64 -7.11
C THR A 81 -7.09 7.76 -8.16
N ALA A 82 -8.34 7.86 -7.70
CA ALA A 82 -9.52 7.93 -8.58
C ALA A 82 -9.54 9.16 -9.51
N ASP A 83 -8.92 10.27 -9.08
CA ASP A 83 -8.74 11.49 -9.89
C ASP A 83 -7.52 11.43 -10.83
N GLY A 84 -6.82 10.29 -10.85
CA GLY A 84 -5.73 10.01 -11.78
C GLY A 84 -4.34 10.43 -11.30
N GLN A 85 -4.21 11.03 -10.11
CA GLN A 85 -2.90 11.31 -9.53
C GLN A 85 -2.16 10.01 -9.23
N SER A 86 -0.84 10.00 -9.44
CA SER A 86 -0.03 8.82 -9.21
C SER A 86 1.22 9.14 -8.41
N GLY A 87 1.64 8.19 -7.58
CA GLY A 87 2.80 8.37 -6.72
C GLY A 87 3.39 7.06 -6.25
N GLN A 88 4.53 7.17 -5.58
CA GLN A 88 5.24 6.05 -4.99
C GLN A 88 5.66 6.39 -3.56
N ALA A 89 5.50 5.45 -2.64
CA ALA A 89 5.98 5.53 -1.27
C ALA A 89 6.76 4.28 -0.89
N LYS A 90 7.74 4.43 0.00
CA LYS A 90 8.59 3.33 0.46
C LYS A 90 8.46 3.17 1.97
N PHE A 91 8.15 1.94 2.38
CA PHE A 91 8.03 1.52 3.76
C PHE A 91 9.14 0.54 4.12
N LYS A 92 9.52 0.52 5.40
CA LYS A 92 10.41 -0.50 5.98
C LYS A 92 9.62 -1.29 7.01
N LYS A 93 9.65 -2.62 6.91
CA LYS A 93 9.02 -3.55 7.85
C LYS A 93 9.98 -3.97 8.95
#